data_AF-A0A3C0R4M0-F1
#
_entry.id   AF-A0A3C0R4M0-F1
#
_cell.length_a   1.000
_cell.length_b   1.000
_cell.length_c   1.000
_cell.angle_alpha   90.00
_cell.angle_beta   90.00
_cell.angle_gamma   90.00
#
_symmetry.space_group_name_H-M   'P 1'
#
loop_
_entity.id
_entity.type
_entity.pdbx_description
1 polymer ?
#
loop_
_entity_poly.entity_id
_entity_poly.type
_entity_poly.pdbx_seq_one_letter_code
_entity_poly.pdbx_strand_id
1 'polypeptide(L)'
;MYFQFLGFPSASHKIDRAAIAKTLQRGAQAASCPIVPHPISFRSNPRRRGQAALCCLLVLFTFVTTSSDAQEQKPRRRHAEEAIVALQPFSLDEPAPVRLAYYAPRAVPRAEPVAHDNDETDSVPKIDNNAAHPVISGRRDVLRNGIAYAPSNAPATVKSAIWATNSLRRKPYVWGGGHGSFNDNGYDCSGTVSFALYHAGLLGAPLPSNDFLRYGERGRGKWITIYARPGHTFAIIAGLRLDTTDLRYGTDIGPRWHTDFRDTRGFDARHPMGL
;
A
#
# COMPACT_ATOMS: atom_id res chain seq x y z
N MET A 1 -18.95 -56.12 -45.64
CA MET A 1 -19.65 -55.50 -44.49
C MET A 1 -18.69 -54.50 -43.87
N TYR A 2 -18.60 -53.27 -44.41
CA TYR A 2 -19.28 -52.06 -43.91
C TYR A 2 -19.05 -51.79 -42.43
N PHE A 3 -18.20 -50.80 -42.10
CA PHE A 3 -18.54 -49.78 -41.12
C PHE A 3 -17.90 -48.43 -41.49
N GLN A 4 -18.71 -47.39 -41.33
CA GLN A 4 -18.66 -46.07 -41.93
C GLN A 4 -17.79 -45.10 -41.12
N PHE A 5 -16.92 -44.34 -41.77
CA PHE A 5 -16.29 -43.15 -41.19
C PHE A 5 -17.27 -41.98 -41.25
N LEU A 6 -17.61 -41.38 -40.10
CA LEU A 6 -18.31 -40.09 -40.02
C LEU A 6 -17.27 -38.97 -39.89
N GLY A 7 -17.20 -38.12 -40.91
CA GLY A 7 -16.39 -36.90 -40.93
C GLY A 7 -17.10 -35.72 -40.26
N PHE A 8 -16.36 -34.95 -39.47
CA PHE A 8 -16.76 -33.65 -38.95
C PHE A 8 -16.35 -32.53 -39.93
N PRO A 9 -17.22 -31.54 -40.23
CA PRO A 9 -16.83 -30.40 -41.05
C PRO A 9 -16.07 -29.33 -40.24
N SER A 10 -14.98 -28.87 -40.85
CA SER A 10 -14.13 -27.75 -40.45
C SER A 10 -14.80 -26.42 -40.82
N ALA A 11 -15.02 -25.53 -39.84
CA ALA A 11 -15.51 -24.17 -40.06
C ALA A 11 -14.36 -23.16 -39.89
N SER A 12 -13.92 -22.63 -41.03
CA SER A 12 -12.91 -21.59 -41.18
C SER A 12 -13.53 -20.20 -40.99
N HIS A 13 -13.26 -19.51 -39.87
CA HIS A 13 -13.60 -18.10 -39.72
C HIS A 13 -12.57 -17.20 -40.41
N LYS A 14 -12.96 -16.63 -41.55
CA LYS A 14 -12.24 -15.54 -42.22
C LYS A 14 -12.42 -14.24 -41.42
N ILE A 15 -11.31 -13.56 -41.17
CA ILE A 15 -11.22 -12.22 -40.60
C ILE A 15 -11.45 -11.22 -41.73
N ASP A 16 -12.49 -10.40 -41.63
CA ASP A 16 -12.76 -9.34 -42.61
C ASP A 16 -12.14 -8.01 -42.15
N ARG A 17 -11.18 -7.51 -42.94
CA ARG A 17 -10.37 -6.30 -42.69
C ARG A 17 -10.89 -5.11 -43.51
N ALA A 18 -12.12 -4.66 -43.26
CA ALA A 18 -12.65 -3.47 -43.93
C ALA A 18 -13.73 -2.74 -43.11
N ALA A 19 -13.33 -2.01 -42.05
CA ALA A 19 -14.13 -0.92 -41.47
C ALA A 19 -13.23 0.02 -40.65
N ILE A 20 -12.21 0.58 -41.30
CA ILE A 20 -11.45 1.73 -40.81
C ILE A 20 -11.56 2.82 -41.88
N ALA A 21 -11.87 4.04 -41.44
CA ALA A 21 -11.83 5.34 -42.15
C ALA A 21 -13.14 5.87 -42.77
N LYS A 22 -13.77 6.81 -42.02
CA LYS A 22 -14.60 7.99 -42.40
C LYS A 22 -15.55 8.23 -41.21
N THR A 23 -15.57 9.35 -40.48
CA THR A 23 -15.41 10.76 -40.87
C THR A 23 -15.10 11.60 -39.62
N LEU A 24 -13.93 12.24 -39.61
CA LEU A 24 -13.67 13.48 -38.88
C LEU A 24 -14.28 14.62 -39.72
N GLN A 25 -15.24 15.38 -39.18
CA GLN A 25 -15.47 16.82 -39.38
C GLN A 25 -16.91 17.22 -39.04
N ARG A 26 -17.06 17.97 -37.95
CA ARG A 26 -17.99 19.09 -37.68
C ARG A 26 -17.84 19.33 -36.17
N GLY A 27 -17.31 20.44 -35.68
CA GLY A 27 -17.43 21.80 -36.16
C GLY A 27 -18.14 22.57 -35.07
N ALA A 28 -17.36 23.37 -34.33
CA ALA A 28 -17.71 24.31 -33.28
C ALA A 28 -19.15 24.85 -33.28
N GLN A 29 -19.78 24.85 -32.10
CA GLN A 29 -20.72 25.88 -31.70
C GLN A 29 -20.63 26.10 -30.19
N ALA A 30 -20.02 27.23 -29.83
CA ALA A 30 -20.16 27.86 -28.54
C ALA A 30 -21.52 28.56 -28.48
N ALA A 31 -22.25 28.41 -27.38
CA ALA A 31 -23.18 29.42 -26.87
C ALA A 31 -23.73 29.03 -25.49
N SER A 32 -23.34 29.83 -24.50
CA SER A 32 -24.25 30.46 -23.53
C SER A 32 -24.96 29.59 -22.49
N CYS A 33 -24.43 29.66 -21.27
CA CYS A 33 -25.17 29.48 -20.01
C CYS A 33 -26.40 30.40 -19.94
N PRO A 34 -27.44 29.96 -19.21
CA PRO A 34 -27.99 30.82 -18.17
C PRO A 34 -28.00 30.09 -16.83
N ILE A 35 -27.14 30.58 -15.93
CA ILE A 35 -27.22 30.31 -14.50
C ILE A 35 -28.42 31.11 -13.99
N VAL A 36 -29.50 30.41 -13.64
CA VAL A 36 -30.65 30.99 -12.95
C VAL A 36 -30.38 30.93 -11.44
N PRO A 37 -30.28 32.06 -10.73
CA PRO A 37 -30.15 32.05 -9.27
C PRO A 37 -31.52 31.79 -8.63
N HIS A 38 -31.67 30.65 -7.95
CA HIS A 38 -32.80 30.43 -7.04
C HIS A 38 -32.57 31.23 -5.73
N PRO A 39 -33.54 32.03 -5.27
CA PRO A 39 -33.43 32.73 -4.00
C PRO A 39 -33.59 31.75 -2.83
N ILE A 40 -32.51 31.60 -2.04
CA ILE A 40 -32.54 30.96 -0.73
C ILE A 40 -33.31 31.87 0.22
N SER A 41 -34.52 31.44 0.59
CA SER A 41 -35.33 32.12 1.59
C SER A 41 -34.78 31.82 2.99
N PHE A 42 -34.00 32.74 3.53
CA PHE A 42 -33.52 32.70 4.92
C PHE A 42 -34.69 33.02 5.85
N ARG A 43 -35.24 32.00 6.49
CA ARG A 43 -36.26 32.14 7.54
C ARG A 43 -35.58 32.56 8.84
N SER A 44 -35.58 33.86 9.13
CA SER A 44 -35.11 34.44 10.39
C SER A 44 -36.04 34.05 11.55
N ASN A 45 -35.51 33.38 12.56
CA ASN A 45 -36.21 33.13 13.83
C ASN A 45 -35.86 34.25 14.84
N PRO A 46 -36.84 35.04 15.35
CA PRO A 46 -36.56 36.18 16.22
C PRO A 46 -36.59 35.75 17.70
N ARG A 47 -35.43 35.39 18.27
CA ARG A 47 -35.23 35.39 19.73
C ARG A 47 -33.78 35.70 20.08
N ARG A 48 -33.49 36.98 20.33
CA ARG A 48 -32.83 37.50 21.54
C ARG A 48 -32.32 38.92 21.26
N ARG A 49 -33.10 39.86 21.79
CA ARG A 49 -32.71 41.24 22.11
C ARG A 49 -31.44 41.24 22.96
N GLY A 50 -30.55 42.20 22.68
CA GLY A 50 -29.70 42.80 23.71
C GLY A 50 -28.24 42.94 23.31
N GLN A 51 -27.81 44.21 23.21
CA GLN A 51 -26.43 44.70 23.30
C GLN A 51 -25.60 44.72 22.01
N ALA A 52 -25.91 45.70 21.16
CA ALA A 52 -24.95 46.33 20.26
C ALA A 52 -25.02 47.86 20.48
N ALA A 53 -24.06 48.39 21.21
CA ALA A 53 -23.70 49.80 21.21
C ALA A 53 -22.28 49.91 21.80
N LEU A 54 -21.45 50.76 21.19
CA LEU A 54 -20.07 51.11 21.57
C LEU A 54 -18.97 50.11 21.16
N CYS A 55 -18.47 50.28 19.93
CA CYS A 55 -17.07 50.67 19.66
C CYS A 55 -16.79 50.60 18.15
N CYS A 56 -17.33 51.58 17.41
CA CYS A 56 -16.76 52.01 16.13
C CYS A 56 -16.16 53.41 16.38
N LEU A 57 -14.86 53.46 16.65
CA LEU A 57 -14.07 54.68 16.55
C LEU A 57 -12.79 54.34 15.79
N LEU A 58 -12.82 54.74 14.52
CA LEU A 58 -11.70 55.29 13.75
C LEU A 58 -10.52 54.36 13.44
N VAL A 59 -10.75 53.53 12.42
CA VAL A 59 -9.75 53.23 11.39
C VAL A 59 -9.48 54.52 10.61
N LEU A 60 -8.43 55.25 10.97
CA LEU A 60 -7.85 56.37 10.21
C LEU A 60 -6.48 56.74 10.81
N PHE A 61 -5.43 56.00 10.44
CA PHE A 61 -4.10 56.60 10.26
C PHE A 61 -3.39 55.89 9.12
N THR A 62 -3.47 56.57 7.98
CA THR A 62 -2.83 56.33 6.71
C THR A 62 -1.32 56.55 6.78
N PHE A 63 -0.57 55.64 6.15
CA PHE A 63 0.64 55.85 5.34
C PHE A 63 1.72 56.78 5.91
N VAL A 64 2.67 56.20 6.65
CA VAL A 64 4.02 56.76 6.81
C VAL A 64 4.95 56.05 5.82
N THR A 65 5.15 56.74 4.69
CA THR A 65 6.36 56.84 3.87
C THR A 65 7.27 55.62 3.75
N THR A 66 7.17 54.96 2.59
CA THR A 66 8.28 54.25 1.94
C THR A 66 9.35 55.27 1.54
N SER A 67 10.53 55.24 2.16
CA SER A 67 11.73 55.87 1.61
C SER A 67 12.72 54.76 1.23
N SER A 68 12.92 54.61 -0.08
CA SER A 68 14.05 53.86 -0.64
C SER A 68 15.30 54.71 -0.47
N ASP A 69 16.21 54.29 0.40
CA ASP A 69 17.61 54.69 0.32
C ASP A 69 18.43 53.50 -0.15
N ALA A 70 18.69 53.52 -1.45
CA ALA A 70 19.73 52.73 -2.08
C ALA A 70 21.08 53.40 -1.80
N GLN A 71 21.87 52.81 -0.89
CA GLN A 71 23.29 53.10 -0.78
C GLN A 71 24.11 51.81 -0.90
N GLU A 72 24.54 51.59 -2.14
CA GLU A 72 25.92 51.31 -2.53
C GLU A 72 26.69 50.22 -1.75
N GLN A 73 26.59 48.98 -2.25
CA GLN A 73 27.49 47.89 -1.92
C GLN A 73 28.90 48.16 -2.48
N LYS A 74 29.80 48.57 -1.59
CA LYS A 74 31.25 48.61 -1.82
C LYS A 74 31.79 47.20 -2.13
N PRO A 75 32.49 46.97 -3.27
CA PRO A 75 33.04 45.66 -3.57
C PRO A 75 34.21 45.36 -2.62
N ARG A 76 34.02 44.34 -1.77
CA ARG A 76 35.06 43.86 -0.86
C ARG A 76 36.12 43.16 -1.69
N ARG A 77 37.34 43.68 -1.62
CA ARG A 77 38.55 43.23 -2.32
C ARG A 77 38.75 41.71 -2.17
N ARG A 78 39.00 41.06 -3.31
CA ARG A 78 39.56 39.71 -3.37
C ARG A 78 40.97 39.75 -2.77
N HIS A 79 41.15 39.15 -1.60
CA HIS A 79 42.46 38.67 -1.18
C HIS A 79 42.61 37.27 -1.75
N ALA A 80 43.50 37.13 -2.73
CA ALA A 80 44.04 35.84 -3.13
C ALA A 80 44.93 35.38 -1.97
N GLU A 81 44.47 34.38 -1.23
CA GLU A 81 45.29 33.63 -0.29
C GLU A 81 45.65 32.32 -1.01
N GLU A 82 46.80 32.34 -1.66
CA GLU A 82 47.52 31.14 -2.06
C GLU A 82 47.97 30.42 -0.78
N ALA A 83 47.38 29.27 -0.49
CA ALA A 83 47.92 28.35 0.51
C ALA A 83 47.51 26.90 0.20
N ILE A 84 48.31 26.30 -0.70
CA ILE A 84 48.82 24.93 -0.62
C ILE A 84 47.75 23.84 -0.43
N VAL A 85 47.25 23.32 -1.56
CA VAL A 85 46.72 21.96 -1.61
C VAL A 85 47.88 21.03 -1.26
N ALA A 86 47.80 20.36 -0.11
CA ALA A 86 48.71 19.29 0.22
C ALA A 86 48.53 18.18 -0.83
N LEU A 87 49.45 18.13 -1.80
CA LEU A 87 49.64 16.96 -2.63
C LEU A 87 50.00 15.82 -1.68
N GLN A 88 49.08 14.86 -1.57
CA GLN A 88 49.32 13.61 -0.87
C GLN A 88 50.62 12.99 -1.43
N PRO A 89 51.62 12.68 -0.59
CA PRO A 89 52.86 12.07 -1.05
C PRO A 89 52.60 10.57 -1.22
N PHE A 90 52.04 10.17 -2.36
CA PHE A 90 52.18 8.78 -2.77
C PHE A 90 53.58 8.63 -3.34
N SER A 91 54.56 8.47 -2.45
CA SER A 91 55.88 7.99 -2.83
C SER A 91 55.70 6.65 -3.55
N LEU A 92 56.23 6.57 -4.77
CA LEU A 92 56.48 5.31 -5.45
C LEU A 92 57.60 4.59 -4.72
N ASP A 93 57.26 3.92 -3.62
CA ASP A 93 58.11 2.87 -3.09
C ASP A 93 57.93 1.62 -3.97
N GLU A 94 59.05 1.08 -4.44
CA GLU A 94 59.17 -0.22 -5.11
C GLU A 94 58.20 -1.26 -4.52
N PRO A 95 57.45 -2.02 -5.34
CA PRO A 95 56.56 -3.02 -4.80
C PRO A 95 57.38 -4.13 -4.16
N ALA A 96 57.35 -4.19 -2.82
CA ALA A 96 57.75 -5.38 -2.08
C ALA A 96 57.08 -6.61 -2.73
N PRO A 97 57.79 -7.75 -2.88
CA PRO A 97 57.23 -8.91 -3.55
C PRO A 97 55.96 -9.34 -2.82
N VAL A 98 54.81 -9.13 -3.49
CA VAL A 98 53.50 -9.59 -3.05
C VAL A 98 53.57 -11.11 -3.01
N ARG A 99 53.83 -11.68 -1.83
CA ARG A 99 53.63 -13.10 -1.58
C ARG A 99 52.14 -13.34 -1.52
N LEU A 100 51.58 -13.68 -2.68
CA LEU A 100 50.20 -14.12 -2.82
C LEU A 100 50.06 -15.47 -2.11
N ALA A 101 49.74 -15.44 -0.81
CA ALA A 101 49.31 -16.64 -0.11
C ALA A 101 47.90 -16.97 -0.61
N TYR A 102 47.82 -17.75 -1.69
CA TYR A 102 46.56 -18.40 -2.07
C TYR A 102 46.10 -19.24 -0.88
N TYR A 103 44.96 -18.88 -0.30
CA TYR A 103 44.23 -19.77 0.59
C TYR A 103 43.72 -20.91 -0.30
N ALA A 104 44.43 -22.04 -0.31
CA ALA A 104 43.89 -23.26 -0.90
C ALA A 104 42.64 -23.63 -0.09
N PRO A 105 41.44 -23.69 -0.68
CA PRO A 105 40.25 -24.10 0.06
C PRO A 105 40.51 -25.53 0.57
N ARG A 106 40.32 -25.74 1.88
CA ARG A 106 40.30 -27.10 2.44
C ARG A 106 39.30 -27.92 1.63
N ALA A 107 39.73 -29.11 1.18
CA ALA A 107 38.83 -30.06 0.55
C ALA A 107 37.67 -30.32 1.52
N VAL A 108 36.48 -29.85 1.15
CA VAL A 108 35.26 -30.15 1.87
C VAL A 108 35.04 -31.65 1.70
N PRO A 109 34.93 -32.45 2.79
CA PRO A 109 34.59 -33.86 2.67
C PRO A 109 33.33 -33.98 1.82
N ARG A 110 33.36 -34.82 0.79
CA ARG A 110 32.17 -35.15 0.01
C ARG A 110 31.16 -35.72 1.00
N ALA A 111 30.01 -35.07 1.13
CA ALA A 111 28.93 -35.59 1.95
C ALA A 111 28.62 -37.01 1.49
N GLU A 112 28.70 -37.96 2.41
CA GLU A 112 28.21 -39.33 2.20
C GLU A 112 26.75 -39.25 1.73
N PRO A 113 26.31 -40.09 0.80
CA PRO A 113 24.91 -40.13 0.39
C PRO A 113 24.09 -40.47 1.63
N VAL A 114 23.30 -39.52 2.10
CA VAL A 114 22.32 -39.76 3.16
C VAL A 114 21.39 -40.83 2.60
N ALA A 115 21.41 -42.01 3.23
CA ALA A 115 20.47 -43.07 2.92
C ALA A 115 19.06 -42.47 2.96
N HIS A 116 18.27 -42.77 1.92
CA HIS A 116 16.86 -42.44 1.86
C HIS A 116 16.16 -43.15 3.02
N ASP A 117 16.09 -42.48 4.17
CA ASP A 117 15.11 -42.77 5.19
C ASP A 117 13.77 -42.35 4.61
N ASN A 118 12.97 -43.36 4.28
CA ASN A 118 11.59 -43.20 3.87
C ASN A 118 10.81 -42.65 5.07
N ASP A 119 10.77 -41.33 5.22
CA ASP A 119 9.87 -40.70 6.18
C ASP A 119 9.11 -39.53 5.54
N GLU A 120 7.80 -39.74 5.49
CA GLU A 120 6.72 -38.77 5.38
C GLU A 120 6.78 -37.75 4.23
N THR A 121 6.23 -38.18 3.09
CA THR A 121 5.82 -37.32 1.98
C THR A 121 5.14 -36.03 2.48
N ASP A 122 5.82 -34.91 2.24
CA ASP A 122 5.33 -33.53 2.35
C ASP A 122 3.87 -33.44 1.89
N SER A 123 2.95 -33.43 2.85
CA SER A 123 1.54 -33.27 2.58
C SER A 123 1.29 -31.80 2.28
N VAL A 124 1.35 -31.46 0.99
CA VAL A 124 0.77 -30.22 0.46
C VAL A 124 -0.57 -30.02 1.16
N PRO A 125 -0.79 -28.91 1.90
CA PRO A 125 -1.99 -28.74 2.72
C PRO A 125 -3.22 -28.97 1.85
N LYS A 126 -4.00 -29.99 2.21
CA LYS A 126 -5.18 -30.40 1.46
C LYS A 126 -6.16 -29.24 1.46
N ILE A 127 -6.49 -28.74 0.28
CA ILE A 127 -7.50 -27.70 0.10
C ILE A 127 -8.84 -28.39 0.00
N ASP A 128 -9.74 -28.12 0.94
CA ASP A 128 -11.11 -28.62 0.90
C ASP A 128 -11.93 -27.80 -0.10
N ASN A 129 -11.85 -28.17 -1.39
CA ASN A 129 -12.44 -27.43 -2.53
C ASN A 129 -13.97 -27.44 -2.60
N ASN A 130 -14.67 -28.14 -1.68
CA ASN A 130 -16.12 -28.31 -1.75
C ASN A 130 -16.91 -27.18 -1.06
N ALA A 131 -16.21 -26.19 -0.50
CA ALA A 131 -16.80 -24.99 0.08
C ALA A 131 -16.57 -23.79 -0.84
N ALA A 132 -17.54 -22.86 -0.90
CA ALA A 132 -17.37 -21.58 -1.60
C ALA A 132 -16.10 -20.82 -1.14
N HIS A 133 -15.67 -21.09 0.09
CA HIS A 133 -14.46 -20.59 0.75
C HIS A 133 -13.64 -21.79 1.23
N PRO A 134 -12.75 -22.36 0.40
CA PRO A 134 -11.98 -23.53 0.79
C PRO A 134 -11.12 -23.25 2.03
N VAL A 135 -10.80 -24.29 2.79
CA VAL A 135 -9.85 -24.19 3.91
C VAL A 135 -8.71 -25.15 3.72
N ILE A 136 -7.58 -24.85 4.35
CA ILE A 136 -6.42 -25.74 4.41
C ILE A 136 -6.29 -26.33 5.81
N SER A 137 -5.83 -27.57 5.92
CA SER A 137 -5.57 -28.14 7.24
C SER A 137 -4.45 -27.39 7.97
N GLY A 138 -4.59 -27.15 9.27
CA GLY A 138 -3.52 -26.60 10.13
C GLY A 138 -3.90 -25.31 10.86
N ARG A 139 -2.89 -24.52 11.25
CA ARG A 139 -3.03 -23.27 12.04
C ARG A 139 -2.54 -22.01 11.32
N ARG A 140 -1.98 -22.13 10.11
CA ARG A 140 -1.44 -21.00 9.36
C ARG A 140 -2.08 -20.93 7.99
N ASP A 141 -2.24 -19.72 7.49
CA ASP A 141 -2.65 -19.47 6.11
C ASP A 141 -1.56 -19.90 5.13
N VAL A 142 -1.99 -20.23 3.92
CA VAL A 142 -1.09 -20.43 2.77
C VAL A 142 -1.46 -19.47 1.67
N LEU A 143 -0.46 -18.82 1.10
CA LEU A 143 -0.61 -17.94 -0.05
C LEU A 143 -0.33 -18.72 -1.34
N ARG A 144 -1.29 -18.78 -2.27
CA ARG A 144 -1.09 -19.31 -3.63
C ARG A 144 -1.63 -18.32 -4.65
N ASN A 145 -0.80 -17.94 -5.62
CA ASN A 145 -1.18 -17.04 -6.72
C ASN A 145 -1.86 -15.73 -6.24
N GLY A 146 -1.38 -15.17 -5.11
CA GLY A 146 -1.94 -13.95 -4.50
C GLY A 146 -3.26 -14.16 -3.74
N ILE A 147 -3.72 -15.40 -3.57
CA ILE A 147 -4.92 -15.77 -2.82
C ILE A 147 -4.48 -16.42 -1.50
N ALA A 148 -4.92 -15.87 -0.37
CA ALA A 148 -4.71 -16.45 0.95
C ALA A 148 -5.80 -17.49 1.24
N TYR A 149 -5.39 -18.67 1.68
CA TYR A 149 -6.28 -19.76 2.07
C TYR A 149 -6.29 -19.90 3.58
N ALA A 150 -7.48 -19.76 4.17
CA ALA A 150 -7.63 -19.78 5.62
C ALA A 150 -7.50 -21.20 6.20
N PRO A 151 -6.89 -21.38 7.38
CA PRO A 151 -6.70 -22.67 8.01
C PRO A 151 -7.99 -23.17 8.64
N SER A 152 -8.14 -24.49 8.68
CA SER A 152 -9.27 -25.19 9.27
C SER A 152 -9.47 -24.81 10.75
N ASN A 153 -8.37 -24.59 11.48
CA ASN A 153 -8.41 -24.27 12.91
C ASN A 153 -8.62 -22.78 13.21
N ALA A 154 -8.64 -21.91 12.20
CA ALA A 154 -8.95 -20.50 12.42
C ALA A 154 -10.42 -20.31 12.84
N PRO A 155 -10.70 -19.37 13.77
CA PRO A 155 -12.05 -18.91 14.05
C PRO A 155 -12.76 -18.44 12.77
N ALA A 156 -14.09 -18.58 12.73
CA ALA A 156 -14.90 -18.16 11.57
C ALA A 156 -14.64 -16.70 11.19
N THR A 157 -14.53 -15.82 12.18
CA THR A 157 -14.13 -14.42 12.05
C THR A 157 -12.84 -14.22 11.25
N VAL A 158 -11.81 -15.01 11.53
CA VAL A 158 -10.50 -14.91 10.85
C VAL A 158 -10.63 -15.42 9.41
N LYS A 159 -11.34 -16.52 9.19
CA LYS A 159 -11.63 -17.04 7.85
C LYS A 159 -12.38 -16.00 7.00
N SER A 160 -13.37 -15.32 7.57
CA SER A 160 -14.11 -14.25 6.89
C SER A 160 -13.21 -13.08 6.50
N ALA A 161 -12.31 -12.65 7.40
CA ALA A 161 -11.34 -11.60 7.11
C ALA A 161 -10.47 -11.94 5.90
N ILE A 162 -9.94 -13.17 5.86
CA ILE A 162 -9.06 -13.67 4.79
C ILE A 162 -9.80 -13.71 3.46
N TRP A 163 -10.98 -14.35 3.44
CA TRP A 163 -11.77 -14.52 2.23
C TRP A 163 -12.28 -13.21 1.66
N ALA A 164 -12.72 -12.28 2.52
CA ALA A 164 -13.11 -10.95 2.07
C ALA A 164 -11.92 -10.21 1.45
N THR A 165 -10.77 -10.21 2.13
CA THR A 165 -9.59 -9.46 1.69
C THR A 165 -9.00 -9.99 0.38
N ASN A 166 -9.18 -11.28 0.07
CA ASN A 166 -8.83 -11.83 -1.26
C ASN A 166 -9.51 -11.11 -2.44
N SER A 167 -10.64 -10.43 -2.21
CA SER A 167 -11.31 -9.58 -3.20
C SER A 167 -10.53 -8.29 -3.50
N LEU A 168 -9.74 -7.79 -2.55
CA LEU A 168 -8.95 -6.57 -2.68
C LEU A 168 -7.61 -6.77 -3.41
N ARG A 169 -7.16 -8.01 -3.61
CA ARG A 169 -5.82 -8.34 -4.11
C ARG A 169 -5.43 -7.74 -5.48
N ARG A 170 -6.38 -7.17 -6.22
CA ARG A 170 -6.16 -6.51 -7.51
C ARG A 170 -6.53 -5.03 -7.50
N LYS A 171 -7.03 -4.52 -6.36
CA LYS A 171 -7.36 -3.11 -6.21
C LYS A 171 -6.05 -2.29 -6.11
N PRO A 172 -6.02 -1.07 -6.67
CA PRO A 172 -4.91 -0.15 -6.52
C PRO A 172 -4.88 0.45 -5.11
N TYR A 173 -3.74 1.06 -4.78
CA TYR A 173 -3.68 1.99 -3.65
C TYR A 173 -4.37 3.29 -4.02
N VAL A 174 -5.21 3.80 -3.12
CA VAL A 174 -5.80 5.14 -3.22
C VAL A 174 -5.76 5.74 -1.84
N TRP A 175 -5.10 6.89 -1.68
CA TRP A 175 -5.05 7.61 -0.41
C TRP A 175 -6.46 7.97 0.07
N GLY A 176 -6.85 7.59 1.29
CA GLY A 176 -8.20 7.75 1.82
C GLY A 176 -9.21 6.71 1.30
N GLY A 177 -8.79 5.80 0.41
CA GLY A 177 -9.64 4.76 -0.14
C GLY A 177 -10.11 3.79 0.94
N GLY A 178 -11.40 3.47 0.94
CA GLY A 178 -12.02 2.60 1.93
C GLY A 178 -12.54 3.30 3.20
N HIS A 179 -12.34 4.62 3.37
CA HIS A 179 -12.80 5.36 4.55
C HIS A 179 -14.22 5.89 4.44
N GLY A 180 -14.69 6.22 3.23
CA GLY A 180 -16.08 6.63 3.00
C GLY A 180 -17.04 5.46 2.82
N SER A 181 -16.52 4.31 2.38
CA SER A 181 -17.29 3.10 2.08
C SER A 181 -16.36 1.89 2.07
N PHE A 182 -16.83 0.75 2.58
CA PHE A 182 -16.09 -0.52 2.43
C PHE A 182 -16.11 -1.06 1.00
N ASN A 183 -16.96 -0.53 0.12
CA ASN A 183 -16.94 -0.81 -1.31
C ASN A 183 -16.36 0.41 -2.04
N ASP A 184 -15.08 0.33 -2.42
CA ASP A 184 -14.33 1.40 -3.06
C ASP A 184 -13.51 0.88 -4.25
N ASN A 185 -13.06 1.79 -5.10
CA ASN A 185 -12.24 1.51 -6.28
C ASN A 185 -10.78 1.23 -5.93
N GLY A 186 -10.30 1.72 -4.78
CA GLY A 186 -8.97 1.45 -4.25
C GLY A 186 -8.95 1.66 -2.73
N TYR A 187 -7.87 1.25 -2.09
CA TYR A 187 -7.77 1.25 -0.63
C TYR A 187 -6.39 1.72 -0.18
N ASP A 188 -6.36 2.55 0.85
CA ASP A 188 -5.10 2.88 1.53
C ASP A 188 -4.73 1.81 2.56
N CYS A 189 -3.59 2.00 3.24
CA CYS A 189 -3.08 1.07 4.24
C CYS A 189 -4.10 0.77 5.36
N SER A 190 -4.76 1.81 5.86
CA SER A 190 -5.71 1.72 6.96
C SER A 190 -7.10 1.28 6.51
N GLY A 191 -7.58 1.74 5.36
CA GLY A 191 -8.81 1.26 4.74
C GLY A 191 -8.75 -0.23 4.40
N THR A 192 -7.57 -0.73 4.02
CA THR A 192 -7.34 -2.17 3.82
C THR A 192 -7.52 -2.98 5.10
N VAL A 193 -6.85 -2.58 6.18
CA VAL A 193 -6.96 -3.26 7.48
C VAL A 193 -8.38 -3.16 8.02
N SER A 194 -9.01 -1.98 7.89
CA SER A 194 -10.41 -1.78 8.27
C SER A 194 -11.38 -2.66 7.50
N PHE A 195 -11.18 -2.83 6.18
CA PHE A 195 -11.99 -3.72 5.35
C PHE A 195 -11.92 -5.17 5.85
N ALA A 196 -10.71 -5.66 6.12
CA ALA A 196 -10.52 -7.02 6.65
C ALA A 196 -11.26 -7.20 7.98
N LEU A 197 -11.15 -6.24 8.91
CA LEU A 197 -11.79 -6.31 10.22
C LEU A 197 -13.31 -6.13 10.17
N TYR A 198 -13.81 -5.29 9.25
CA TYR A 198 -15.25 -5.11 9.05
C TYR A 198 -15.92 -6.40 8.59
N HIS A 199 -15.37 -7.05 7.57
CA HIS A 199 -15.89 -8.33 7.08
C HIS A 199 -15.66 -9.50 8.05
N ALA A 200 -14.77 -9.33 9.02
CA ALA A 200 -14.61 -10.24 10.16
C ALA A 200 -15.69 -10.01 11.24
N GLY A 201 -16.43 -8.90 11.21
CA GLY A 201 -17.36 -8.50 12.28
C GLY A 201 -16.65 -7.89 13.49
N LEU A 202 -15.41 -7.42 13.33
CA LEU A 202 -14.55 -6.90 14.40
C LEU A 202 -14.45 -5.37 14.41
N LEU A 203 -15.07 -4.70 13.43
CA LEU A 203 -15.03 -3.27 13.27
C LEU A 203 -16.33 -2.78 12.62
N GLY A 204 -16.91 -1.69 13.14
CA GLY A 204 -18.16 -1.12 12.60
C GLY A 204 -17.95 0.01 11.59
N ALA A 205 -16.82 0.71 11.65
CA ALA A 205 -16.49 1.84 10.78
C ALA A 205 -14.98 1.86 10.47
N PRO A 206 -14.55 2.35 9.30
CA PRO A 206 -13.13 2.48 8.98
C PRO A 206 -12.38 3.33 10.00
N LEU A 207 -11.13 2.97 10.25
CA LEU A 207 -10.24 3.69 11.17
C LEU A 207 -9.00 4.16 10.40
N PRO A 208 -8.56 5.41 10.60
CA PRO A 208 -7.24 5.84 10.14
C PRO A 208 -6.13 5.12 10.92
N SER A 209 -4.91 5.11 10.36
CA SER A 209 -3.76 4.42 10.98
C SER A 209 -3.47 4.86 12.41
N ASN A 210 -3.74 6.13 12.73
CA ASN A 210 -3.51 6.70 14.05
C ASN A 210 -4.48 6.17 15.10
N ASP A 211 -5.73 5.89 14.71
CA ASP A 211 -6.75 5.35 15.64
C ASP A 211 -6.53 3.86 15.91
N PHE A 212 -5.92 3.15 14.96
CA PHE A 212 -5.49 1.77 15.18
C PHE A 212 -4.51 1.62 16.33
N LEU A 213 -3.73 2.66 16.70
CA LEU A 213 -2.85 2.63 17.88
C LEU A 213 -3.60 2.32 19.19
N ARG A 214 -4.90 2.59 19.23
CA ARG A 214 -5.77 2.41 20.39
C ARG A 214 -6.79 1.27 20.21
N TYR A 215 -6.80 0.60 19.07
CA TYR A 215 -7.74 -0.46 18.77
C TYR A 215 -7.44 -1.74 19.56
N GLY A 216 -8.47 -2.41 20.08
CA GLY A 216 -8.35 -3.71 20.75
C GLY A 216 -7.36 -3.72 21.92
N GLU A 217 -6.63 -4.81 22.11
CA GLU A 217 -5.61 -4.95 23.15
C GLU A 217 -4.19 -4.73 22.62
N ARG A 218 -3.25 -4.41 23.52
CA ARG A 218 -1.83 -4.23 23.18
C ARG A 218 -1.15 -5.58 22.99
N GLY A 219 -0.19 -5.63 22.08
CA GLY A 219 0.62 -6.81 21.82
C GLY A 219 0.11 -7.62 20.63
N ARG A 220 0.78 -8.75 20.39
CA ARG A 220 0.50 -9.67 19.28
C ARG A 220 -0.69 -10.56 19.64
N GLY A 221 -1.69 -10.60 18.76
CA GLY A 221 -2.78 -11.56 18.83
C GLY A 221 -2.37 -12.95 18.34
N LYS A 222 -3.21 -13.95 18.60
CA LYS A 222 -2.98 -15.34 18.18
C LYS A 222 -3.20 -15.54 16.69
N TRP A 223 -4.19 -14.83 16.13
CA TRP A 223 -4.64 -14.92 14.75
C TRP A 223 -4.48 -13.60 14.01
N ILE A 224 -4.83 -12.48 14.64
CA ILE A 224 -4.76 -11.16 14.00
C ILE A 224 -3.85 -10.28 14.84
N THR A 225 -2.80 -9.72 14.22
CA THR A 225 -2.00 -8.65 14.81
C THR A 225 -1.96 -7.48 13.85
N ILE A 226 -2.44 -6.32 14.28
CA ILE A 226 -2.36 -5.05 13.57
C ILE A 226 -1.09 -4.35 14.05
N TYR A 227 -0.25 -3.92 13.13
CA TYR A 227 0.91 -3.10 13.41
C TYR A 227 0.62 -1.69 12.94
N ALA A 228 0.45 -0.76 13.89
CA ALA A 228 0.03 0.60 13.61
C ALA A 228 1.10 1.61 14.03
N ARG A 229 1.20 2.70 13.26
CA ARG A 229 1.96 3.90 13.60
C ARG A 229 1.35 5.13 12.91
N PRO A 230 1.73 6.36 13.28
CA PRO A 230 1.34 7.52 12.51
C PRO A 230 1.74 7.37 11.04
N GLY A 231 0.75 7.48 10.14
CA GLY A 231 0.94 7.41 8.69
C GLY A 231 1.01 6.02 8.06
N HIS A 232 1.03 4.92 8.82
CA HIS A 232 0.98 3.58 8.22
C HIS A 232 0.41 2.51 9.17
N THR A 233 -0.31 1.55 8.60
CA THR A 233 -0.74 0.35 9.32
C THR A 233 -0.78 -0.85 8.37
N PHE A 234 -0.52 -2.04 8.91
CA PHE A 234 -0.66 -3.31 8.21
C PHE A 234 -1.11 -4.37 9.21
N ALA A 235 -1.50 -5.56 8.74
CA ALA A 235 -1.92 -6.64 9.60
C ALA A 235 -1.17 -7.94 9.28
N ILE A 236 -0.93 -8.76 10.29
CA ILE A 236 -0.64 -10.18 10.16
C ILE A 236 -1.92 -10.94 10.50
N ILE A 237 -2.46 -11.68 9.53
CA ILE A 237 -3.67 -12.49 9.69
C ILE A 237 -3.28 -13.94 9.42
N ALA A 238 -3.42 -14.78 10.44
CA ALA A 238 -3.09 -16.21 10.43
C ALA A 238 -1.70 -16.53 9.84
N GLY A 239 -0.75 -15.60 10.03
CA GLY A 239 0.65 -15.73 9.62
C GLY A 239 1.00 -15.07 8.30
N LEU A 240 0.04 -14.58 7.52
CA LEU A 240 0.31 -13.80 6.31
C LEU A 240 0.24 -12.31 6.58
N ARG A 241 1.13 -11.55 5.95
CA ARG A 241 1.11 -10.09 6.01
C ARG A 241 0.13 -9.55 4.97
N LEU A 242 -0.85 -8.79 5.43
CA LEU A 242 -1.70 -7.92 4.63
C LEU A 242 -1.14 -6.49 4.71
N ASP A 243 -0.55 -6.01 3.62
CA ASP A 243 0.07 -4.69 3.56
C ASP A 243 -0.24 -4.05 2.19
N THR A 244 -0.06 -2.74 2.12
CA THR A 244 -0.08 -1.94 0.89
C THR A 244 1.30 -1.51 0.43
N THR A 245 2.34 -1.89 1.18
CA THR A 245 3.76 -1.75 0.86
C THR A 245 4.33 -3.06 0.37
N ASP A 246 5.11 -3.00 -0.70
CA ASP A 246 5.99 -4.10 -1.12
C ASP A 246 7.44 -3.76 -0.75
N LEU A 247 8.10 -4.63 0.01
CA LEU A 247 9.48 -4.41 0.45
C LEU A 247 10.50 -4.46 -0.70
N ARG A 248 10.12 -4.97 -1.87
CA ARG A 248 10.97 -5.04 -3.08
C ARG A 248 10.65 -3.93 -4.07
N TYR A 249 9.37 -3.54 -4.19
CA TYR A 249 8.90 -2.66 -5.26
C TYR A 249 8.41 -1.28 -4.79
N GLY A 250 8.36 -1.02 -3.48
CA GLY A 250 8.05 0.29 -2.91
C GLY A 250 6.70 0.37 -2.19
N THR A 251 6.31 1.58 -1.82
CA THR A 251 5.02 1.86 -1.16
C THR A 251 3.88 1.93 -2.18
N ASP A 252 2.65 1.90 -1.68
CA ASP A 252 1.45 2.29 -2.44
C ASP A 252 1.09 1.39 -3.63
N ILE A 253 1.38 0.09 -3.52
CA ILE A 253 1.02 -0.91 -4.55
C ILE A 253 -0.42 -1.43 -4.42
N GLY A 254 -1.08 -1.07 -3.31
CA GLY A 254 -2.43 -1.49 -2.96
C GLY A 254 -2.46 -2.79 -2.17
N PRO A 255 -3.64 -3.27 -1.78
CA PRO A 255 -3.79 -4.36 -0.81
C PRO A 255 -3.24 -5.68 -1.33
N ARG A 256 -2.19 -6.24 -0.73
CA ARG A 256 -1.64 -7.54 -1.12
C ARG A 256 -1.32 -8.41 0.09
N TRP A 257 -1.34 -9.72 -0.17
CA TRP A 257 -0.85 -10.72 0.74
C TRP A 257 0.63 -11.00 0.49
N HIS A 258 1.36 -11.17 1.58
CA HIS A 258 2.80 -11.34 1.59
C HIS A 258 3.16 -12.48 2.55
N THR A 259 4.07 -13.35 2.12
CA THR A 259 4.67 -14.40 2.97
C THR A 259 5.88 -13.88 3.73
N ASP A 260 6.49 -12.79 3.27
CA ASP A 260 7.65 -12.19 3.87
C ASP A 260 7.29 -11.37 5.12
N PHE A 261 8.13 -11.51 6.15
CA PHE A 261 8.06 -10.67 7.34
C PHE A 261 8.54 -9.26 7.05
N ARG A 262 8.03 -8.29 7.80
CA ARG A 262 8.45 -6.88 7.77
C ARG A 262 9.00 -6.51 9.14
N ASP A 263 10.07 -5.72 9.19
CA ASP A 263 10.54 -5.12 10.44
C ASP A 263 9.42 -4.29 11.10
N THR A 264 9.05 -4.68 12.32
CA THR A 264 7.97 -4.06 13.10
C THR A 264 8.47 -2.97 14.03
N ARG A 265 9.77 -2.61 14.02
CA ARG A 265 10.29 -1.51 14.84
C ARG A 265 9.55 -0.19 14.54
N GLY A 266 9.12 0.47 15.60
CA GLY A 266 8.34 1.71 15.51
C GLY A 266 6.85 1.52 15.17
N PHE A 267 6.35 0.27 15.18
CA PHE A 267 4.93 -0.03 15.14
C PHE A 267 4.45 -0.53 16.50
N ASP A 268 3.27 -0.07 16.90
CA ASP A 268 2.55 -0.62 18.03
C ASP A 268 1.74 -1.82 17.55
N ALA A 269 2.03 -2.98 18.14
CA ALA A 269 1.23 -4.19 17.92
C ALA A 269 -0.08 -4.09 18.70
N ARG A 270 -1.20 -4.32 18.01
CA ARG A 270 -2.56 -4.33 18.52
C ARG A 270 -3.30 -5.57 18.02
N HIS A 271 -4.30 -6.05 18.73
CA HIS A 271 -5.13 -7.15 18.25
C HIS A 271 -6.58 -7.07 18.74
N PRO A 272 -7.55 -7.61 18.00
CA PRO A 272 -8.92 -7.74 18.47
C PRO A 272 -8.99 -8.63 19.72
N MET A 273 -9.81 -8.26 20.70
CA MET A 273 -9.95 -9.04 21.94
C MET A 273 -10.36 -10.50 21.65
N GLY A 274 -9.67 -11.44 22.30
CA GLY A 274 -9.92 -12.87 22.14
C GLY A 274 -9.36 -13.51 20.86
N LEU A 275 -8.60 -12.75 20.04
CA LEU A 275 -7.97 -13.23 18.81
C LEU A 275 -6.45 -13.15 18.79
#